data_AF-A0A1J1LNA4-F1
#
_entry.id   AF-A0A1J1LNA4-F1
#
_cell.length_a   1.000
_cell.length_b   1.000
_cell.length_c   1.000
_cell.angle_alpha   90.00
_cell.angle_beta   90.00
_cell.angle_gamma   90.00
#
_symmetry.space_group_name_H-M   'P 1'
#
loop_
_entity.id
_entity.type
_entity.pdbx_description
1 polymer ?
#
loop_
_entity_poly.entity_id
_entity_poly.type
_entity_poly.pdbx_seq_one_letter_code
_entity_poly.pdbx_strand_id
1 'polypeptide(L)'
;MAYVCELGAGQRVYLENQGVQTVVTLISSSPGQQQQASSSFATGVWSSPPQVFQTPYGMMLKILSEQGEKTLQIQGSSVSVISGTPSMNNSEQLPVHEVTSLPVSPMPGIEVMKPLKPMSSMEPMTPMTLSPMEPMKPLEPMNLKMGDMQMSMNPMEMRMGNMELRMGASAPNKQKFCSQCGTSVKPEDRFCSSCGHQL
;
A
#
# COMPACT_ATOMS: atom_id res chain seq x y z
N MET A 1 7.39 -11.22 -11.84
CA MET A 1 8.62 -10.76 -12.53
C MET A 1 8.74 -9.27 -12.27
N ALA A 2 9.93 -8.74 -11.95
CA ALA A 2 10.08 -7.30 -11.68
C ALA A 2 11.30 -6.72 -12.40
N TYR A 3 11.18 -5.47 -12.85
CA TYR A 3 12.22 -4.73 -13.55
C TYR A 3 12.30 -3.31 -13.02
N VAL A 4 13.48 -2.70 -13.14
CA VAL A 4 13.72 -1.29 -12.84
C VAL A 4 14.30 -0.59 -14.06
N CYS A 5 13.84 0.64 -14.28
CA CYS A 5 14.36 1.56 -15.28
C CYS A 5 14.77 2.86 -14.57
N GLU A 6 16.00 3.29 -14.77
CA GLU A 6 16.51 4.58 -14.30
C GLU A 6 16.17 5.65 -15.34
N LEU A 7 15.61 6.78 -14.89
CA LEU A 7 15.22 7.89 -15.76
C LEU A 7 16.18 9.08 -15.72
N GLY A 8 17.17 9.01 -14.82
CA GLY A 8 18.04 10.14 -14.49
C GLY A 8 17.44 11.05 -13.41
N ALA A 9 18.24 11.99 -12.92
CA ALA A 9 17.84 12.99 -11.91
C ALA A 9 17.22 12.42 -10.61
N GLY A 10 17.55 11.17 -10.25
CA GLY A 10 17.00 10.51 -9.05
C GLY A 10 15.58 9.96 -9.24
N GLN A 11 15.13 9.80 -10.49
CA GLN A 11 13.86 9.16 -10.82
C GLN A 11 14.03 7.72 -11.28
N ARG A 12 13.21 6.82 -10.72
CA ARG A 12 13.18 5.39 -11.02
C ARG A 12 11.76 4.95 -11.33
N VAL A 13 11.62 4.09 -12.32
CA VAL A 13 10.39 3.33 -12.57
C VAL A 13 10.65 1.89 -12.22
N TYR A 14 9.80 1.34 -11.38
CA TYR A 14 9.75 -0.09 -11.17
C TYR A 14 8.50 -0.67 -11.81
N LEU A 15 8.68 -1.80 -12.45
CA LEU A 15 7.67 -2.51 -13.20
C LEU A 15 7.58 -3.90 -12.60
N GLU A 16 6.43 -4.27 -12.08
CA GLU A 16 6.22 -5.58 -11.49
C GLU A 16 4.99 -6.25 -12.09
N ASN A 17 5.15 -7.48 -12.54
CA ASN A 17 4.04 -8.35 -12.87
C ASN A 17 3.67 -9.19 -11.64
N GLN A 18 2.49 -8.89 -11.08
CA GLN A 18 1.84 -9.63 -10.00
C GLN A 18 0.63 -10.39 -10.57
N GLY A 19 0.88 -11.60 -11.07
CA GLY A 19 -0.15 -12.45 -11.69
C GLY A 19 -0.61 -11.88 -13.03
N VAL A 20 -1.81 -11.29 -13.08
CA VAL A 20 -2.37 -10.66 -14.29
C VAL A 20 -2.29 -9.12 -14.24
N GLN A 21 -1.76 -8.57 -13.15
CA GLN A 21 -1.63 -7.12 -12.97
C GLN A 21 -0.19 -6.69 -13.20
N THR A 22 -0.02 -5.61 -13.96
CA THR A 22 1.22 -4.83 -13.95
C THR A 22 1.09 -3.70 -12.94
N VAL A 23 2.00 -3.68 -11.97
CA VAL A 23 2.20 -2.59 -11.02
C VAL A 23 3.36 -1.73 -11.50
N VAL A 24 3.11 -0.45 -11.71
CA VAL A 24 4.10 0.57 -12.06
C VAL A 24 4.32 1.45 -10.85
N THR A 25 5.53 1.45 -10.30
CA THR A 25 5.90 2.30 -9.16
C THR A 25 6.93 3.33 -9.60
N LEU A 26 6.57 4.60 -9.49
CA LEU A 26 7.43 5.74 -9.77
C LEU A 26 8.00 6.25 -8.46
N ILE A 27 9.33 6.32 -8.39
CA ILE A 27 10.05 6.91 -7.26
C ILE A 27 10.82 8.12 -7.78
N SER A 28 10.67 9.25 -7.11
CA SER A 28 11.45 10.45 -7.35
C SER A 28 12.14 10.86 -6.04
N SER A 29 13.46 10.94 -6.05
CA SER A 29 14.25 11.38 -4.90
C SER A 29 14.85 12.76 -5.16
N SER A 30 14.57 13.72 -4.28
CA SER A 30 15.24 15.02 -4.19
C SER A 30 15.88 15.18 -2.81
N PRO A 31 16.85 16.10 -2.63
CA PRO A 31 17.48 16.31 -1.33
C PRO A 31 16.43 16.56 -0.23
N GLY A 32 16.34 15.64 0.73
CA GLY A 32 15.40 15.73 1.86
C GLY A 32 13.96 15.27 1.58
N GLN A 33 13.60 14.83 0.36
CA GLN A 33 12.26 14.29 0.06
C GLN A 33 12.31 13.12 -0.92
N GLN A 34 11.63 12.02 -0.59
CA GLN A 34 11.38 10.91 -1.50
C GLN A 34 9.87 10.80 -1.71
N GLN A 35 9.44 10.91 -2.96
CA GLN A 35 8.04 10.74 -3.34
C GLN A 35 7.88 9.43 -4.11
N GLN A 36 6.82 8.70 -3.79
CA GLN A 36 6.49 7.43 -4.43
C GLN A 36 5.03 7.45 -4.87
N ALA A 37 4.77 7.07 -6.12
CA ALA A 37 3.43 6.84 -6.66
C ALA A 37 3.38 5.43 -7.26
N SER A 38 2.29 4.71 -7.06
CA SER A 38 2.11 3.37 -7.62
C SER A 38 0.76 3.27 -8.33
N SER A 39 0.71 2.55 -9.44
CA SER A 39 -0.48 2.35 -10.26
C SER A 39 -0.52 0.93 -10.79
N SER A 40 -1.71 0.31 -10.82
CA SER A 40 -1.89 -1.08 -11.24
C SER A 40 -2.82 -1.18 -12.44
N PHE A 41 -2.47 -2.02 -13.42
CA PHE A 41 -3.22 -2.23 -14.66
C PHE A 41 -3.37 -3.71 -14.96
N ALA A 42 -4.56 -4.14 -15.38
CA ALA A 42 -4.78 -5.49 -15.87
C ALA A 42 -4.17 -5.64 -17.28
N THR A 43 -2.94 -6.14 -17.34
CA THR A 43 -2.20 -6.34 -18.60
C THR A 43 -2.03 -7.82 -18.97
N GLY A 44 -2.35 -8.75 -18.06
CA GLY A 44 -2.05 -10.17 -18.22
C GLY A 44 -0.64 -10.56 -17.80
N VAL A 45 -0.36 -11.87 -17.83
CA VAL A 45 0.97 -12.42 -17.54
C VAL A 45 1.94 -12.03 -18.65
N TRP A 46 3.11 -11.50 -18.28
CA TRP A 46 4.14 -11.12 -19.25
C TRP A 46 4.77 -12.34 -19.91
N SER A 47 4.92 -12.29 -21.22
CA SER A 47 5.60 -13.33 -22.00
C SER A 47 7.05 -12.97 -22.33
N SER A 48 7.42 -11.69 -22.19
CA SER A 48 8.79 -11.19 -22.36
C SER A 48 9.08 -10.00 -21.44
N PRO A 49 10.36 -9.61 -21.27
CA PRO A 49 10.72 -8.41 -20.51
C PRO A 49 10.04 -7.16 -21.09
N PRO A 50 9.55 -6.24 -20.23
CA PRO A 50 8.96 -4.99 -20.68
C PRO A 50 10.01 -4.12 -21.37
N GLN A 51 9.59 -3.37 -22.40
CA GLN A 51 10.44 -2.40 -23.09
C GLN A 51 10.04 -0.99 -22.68
N VAL A 52 11.01 -0.18 -22.25
CA VAL A 52 10.78 1.21 -21.86
C VAL A 52 11.43 2.12 -22.90
N PHE A 53 10.68 3.13 -23.34
CA PHE A 53 11.09 4.13 -24.30
C PHE A 53 10.90 5.52 -23.74
N GLN A 54 11.92 6.38 -23.86
CA GLN A 54 11.81 7.80 -23.61
C GLN A 54 11.31 8.49 -24.87
N THR A 55 10.33 9.38 -24.73
CA THR A 55 9.73 10.15 -25.83
C THR A 55 9.71 11.64 -25.45
N PRO A 56 9.52 12.57 -26.42
CA PRO A 56 9.38 14.00 -26.12
C PRO A 56 8.21 14.34 -25.16
N TYR A 57 7.21 13.46 -25.06
CA TYR A 57 6.00 13.67 -24.27
C TYR A 57 5.98 12.89 -22.95
N GLY A 58 7.09 12.24 -22.58
CA GLY A 58 7.18 11.40 -21.38
C GLY A 58 7.75 10.02 -21.71
N MET A 59 7.43 9.02 -20.91
CA MET A 59 7.87 7.65 -21.15
C MET A 59 6.76 6.78 -21.70
N MET A 60 7.18 5.73 -22.39
CA MET A 60 6.31 4.73 -22.94
C MET A 60 6.80 3.36 -22.56
N LEU A 61 5.90 2.53 -22.09
CA LEU A 61 6.17 1.18 -21.64
C LEU A 61 5.38 0.22 -22.52
N LYS A 62 6.09 -0.63 -23.25
CA LYS A 62 5.50 -1.73 -24.00
C LYS A 62 5.60 -3.01 -23.20
N ILE A 63 4.46 -3.67 -23.07
CA ILE A 63 4.32 -4.93 -22.37
C ILE A 63 3.76 -5.94 -23.35
N LEU A 64 4.51 -7.02 -23.58
CA LEU A 64 4.00 -8.18 -24.28
C LEU A 64 3.49 -9.18 -23.26
N SER A 65 2.21 -9.53 -23.39
CA SER A 65 1.53 -10.46 -22.50
C SER A 65 0.86 -11.58 -23.29
N GLU A 66 0.34 -12.58 -22.58
CA GLU A 66 -0.56 -13.59 -23.17
C GLU A 66 -1.82 -12.98 -23.81
N GLN A 67 -2.23 -11.79 -23.40
CA GLN A 67 -3.41 -11.07 -23.92
C GLN A 67 -3.06 -10.14 -25.10
N GLY A 68 -1.82 -10.18 -25.57
CA GLY A 68 -1.29 -9.32 -26.62
C GLY A 68 -0.40 -8.18 -26.11
N GLU A 69 -0.05 -7.27 -27.01
CA GLU A 69 0.75 -6.08 -26.70
C GLU A 69 -0.12 -5.01 -26.04
N LYS A 70 0.35 -4.46 -24.91
CA LYS A 70 -0.23 -3.31 -24.22
C LYS A 70 0.82 -2.22 -24.12
N THR A 71 0.41 -0.99 -24.42
CA THR A 71 1.27 0.18 -24.25
C THR A 71 0.74 1.08 -23.14
N LEU A 72 1.61 1.42 -22.20
CA LEU A 72 1.38 2.35 -21.11
C LEU A 72 2.18 3.63 -21.40
N GLN A 73 1.60 4.78 -21.10
CA GLN A 73 2.31 6.06 -21.13
C GLN A 73 2.41 6.60 -19.71
N ILE A 74 3.60 7.10 -19.39
CA ILE A 74 3.91 7.70 -18.11
C ILE A 74 4.29 9.17 -18.35
N GLN A 75 3.53 10.08 -17.73
CA GLN A 75 3.77 11.51 -17.77
C GLN A 75 3.83 12.06 -16.35
N GLY A 76 5.01 12.51 -15.92
CA GLY A 76 5.25 12.89 -14.53
C GLY A 76 4.99 11.70 -13.59
N SER A 77 4.04 11.86 -12.67
CA SER A 77 3.60 10.80 -11.74
C SER A 77 2.40 9.98 -12.23
N SER A 78 1.82 10.33 -13.38
CA SER A 78 0.60 9.71 -13.90
C SER A 78 0.92 8.61 -14.91
N VAL A 79 0.20 7.50 -14.82
CA VAL A 79 0.32 6.36 -15.74
C VAL A 79 -1.03 6.07 -16.38
N SER A 80 -1.06 5.92 -17.70
CA SER A 80 -2.27 5.65 -18.48
C SER A 80 -2.05 4.55 -19.51
N VAL A 81 -3.06 3.71 -19.75
CA VAL A 81 -3.05 2.72 -20.85
C VAL A 81 -3.45 3.43 -22.13
N ILE A 82 -2.65 3.27 -23.19
CA ILE A 82 -3.00 3.77 -24.53
C ILE A 82 -3.45 2.58 -25.39
N SER A 83 -4.60 2.74 -26.02
CA SER A 83 -5.08 1.83 -27.06
C SER A 83 -4.57 2.29 -28.43
N GLY A 84 -3.81 1.44 -29.12
CA GLY A 84 -3.27 1.71 -30.47
C GLY A 84 -1.74 1.66 -30.52
N THR A 85 -1.16 1.84 -31.71
CA THR A 85 0.29 1.95 -31.92
C THR A 85 0.72 3.41 -31.82
N PRO A 86 1.30 3.86 -30.70
CA PRO A 86 1.83 5.20 -30.61
C PRO A 86 3.01 5.41 -31.57
N SER A 87 3.07 6.61 -32.13
CA SER A 87 4.16 7.03 -33.02
C SER A 87 5.48 7.11 -32.24
N MET A 88 6.36 6.13 -32.44
CA MET A 88 7.70 6.04 -31.82
C MET A 88 8.72 7.01 -32.46
N ASN A 89 8.26 8.09 -33.07
CA ASN A 89 9.15 9.03 -33.74
C ASN A 89 10.02 9.73 -32.69
N ASN A 90 11.35 9.60 -32.82
CA ASN A 90 12.34 10.09 -31.86
C ASN A 90 12.25 9.46 -30.45
N SER A 91 11.93 8.16 -30.35
CA SER A 91 11.99 7.45 -29.07
C SER A 91 13.35 6.78 -28.84
N GLU A 92 13.94 6.97 -27.67
CA GLU A 92 15.15 6.26 -27.23
C GLU A 92 14.77 5.10 -26.29
N GLN A 93 15.28 3.89 -26.53
CA GLN A 93 15.01 2.76 -25.65
C GLN A 93 15.90 2.85 -24.41
N LEU A 94 15.29 2.85 -23.23
CA LEU A 94 15.99 2.88 -21.96
C LEU A 94 16.35 1.46 -21.48
N PRO A 95 17.51 1.30 -20.82
CA PRO A 95 17.92 0.00 -20.27
C PRO A 95 17.03 -0.38 -19.09
N VAL A 96 16.46 -1.59 -19.15
CA VAL A 96 15.70 -2.21 -18.07
C VAL A 96 16.55 -3.29 -17.40
N HIS A 97 16.54 -3.31 -16.07
CA HIS A 97 17.29 -4.29 -15.27
C HIS A 97 16.29 -5.14 -14.49
N GLU A 98 16.44 -6.46 -14.53
CA GLU A 98 15.60 -7.36 -13.73
C GLU A 98 15.96 -7.22 -12.24
N VAL A 99 14.94 -7.17 -11.39
CA VAL A 99 15.07 -7.09 -9.93
C VAL A 99 14.19 -8.13 -9.27
N THR A 100 14.59 -8.59 -8.07
CA THR A 100 13.88 -9.65 -7.36
C THR A 100 12.59 -9.16 -6.68
N SER A 101 12.52 -7.87 -6.34
CA SER A 101 11.33 -7.20 -5.79
C SER A 101 11.52 -5.68 -5.77
N LEU A 102 10.40 -4.94 -5.63
CA LEU A 102 10.43 -3.50 -5.35
C LEU A 102 11.18 -3.22 -4.04
N PRO A 103 11.93 -2.10 -3.93
CA PRO A 103 12.26 -1.56 -2.62
C PRO A 103 10.95 -1.08 -2.01
N VAL A 104 10.33 -1.93 -1.20
CA VAL A 104 9.32 -1.48 -0.25
C VAL A 104 10.04 -0.44 0.60
N SER A 105 9.68 0.84 0.48
CA SER A 105 10.12 1.84 1.44
C SER A 105 9.85 1.25 2.82
N PRO A 106 10.87 0.93 3.63
CA PRO A 106 10.64 0.31 4.91
C PRO A 106 9.73 1.27 5.66
N MET A 107 8.55 0.80 6.05
CA MET A 107 7.81 1.50 7.08
C MET A 107 8.79 1.74 8.22
N PRO A 108 8.98 2.98 8.71
CA PRO A 108 9.87 3.24 9.82
C PRO A 108 9.33 2.46 11.03
N GLY A 109 9.99 1.36 11.40
CA GLY A 109 9.61 0.59 12.60
C GLY A 109 9.71 -0.92 12.52
N ILE A 110 9.97 -1.54 11.36
CA ILE A 110 10.25 -2.98 11.30
C ILE A 110 11.72 -3.15 10.92
N GLU A 111 12.58 -3.24 11.94
CA GLU A 111 13.89 -3.83 11.74
C GLU A 111 13.67 -5.26 11.26
N VAL A 112 14.09 -5.52 10.03
CA VAL A 112 14.12 -6.85 9.43
C VAL A 112 14.98 -7.72 10.33
N MET A 113 14.34 -8.50 11.20
CA MET A 113 15.04 -9.49 12.01
C MET A 113 15.76 -10.43 11.06
N LYS A 114 17.08 -10.45 11.15
CA LYS A 114 17.94 -11.41 10.46
C LYS A 114 17.38 -12.82 10.70
N PRO A 115 17.38 -13.72 9.70
CA PRO A 115 16.96 -15.10 9.90
C PRO A 115 17.78 -15.68 11.05
N LEU A 116 17.11 -15.98 12.17
CA LEU A 116 17.75 -16.66 13.28
C LEU A 116 18.15 -18.05 12.76
N LYS A 117 19.45 -18.36 12.88
CA LYS A 117 19.97 -19.68 12.54
C LYS A 117 19.18 -20.73 13.33
N PRO A 118 18.83 -21.88 12.72
CA PRO A 118 18.14 -22.95 13.43
C PRO A 118 19.00 -23.38 14.63
N MET A 119 18.45 -23.25 15.84
CA MET A 119 19.07 -23.77 17.05
C MET A 119 19.15 -25.29 16.93
N SER A 120 20.32 -25.81 16.59
CA SER A 120 20.63 -27.22 16.82
C SER A 120 20.92 -27.45 18.29
N SER A 121 20.56 -28.66 18.73
CA SER A 121 20.85 -29.28 20.03
C SER A 121 20.30 -28.56 21.26
N MET A 122 19.09 -28.94 21.66
CA MET A 122 18.77 -29.01 23.08
C MET A 122 18.98 -30.46 23.53
N GLU A 123 19.90 -30.64 24.47
CA GLU A 123 20.08 -31.90 25.19
C GLU A 123 18.84 -32.14 26.09
N PRO A 124 18.43 -33.40 26.30
CA PRO A 124 17.24 -33.70 27.09
C PRO A 124 17.44 -33.29 28.55
N MET A 125 16.67 -32.30 29.00
CA MET A 125 16.62 -31.91 30.41
C MET A 125 15.96 -33.04 31.22
N THR A 126 16.63 -33.47 32.27
CA THR A 126 16.12 -34.41 33.27
C THR A 126 14.82 -33.88 33.89
N PRO A 127 13.82 -34.75 34.16
CA PRO A 127 12.56 -34.31 34.73
C PRO A 127 12.75 -33.82 36.17
N MET A 128 12.53 -32.53 36.40
CA MET A 128 12.32 -32.00 37.74
C MET A 128 10.94 -32.45 38.23
N THR A 129 10.91 -33.12 39.37
CA THR A 129 9.68 -33.52 40.07
C THR A 129 8.91 -32.26 40.48
N LEU A 130 7.82 -31.96 39.78
CA LEU A 130 6.90 -30.88 40.11
C LEU A 130 6.04 -31.28 41.31
N SER A 131 6.13 -30.50 42.39
CA SER A 131 5.09 -30.50 43.42
C SER A 131 3.84 -29.79 42.87
N PRO A 132 2.62 -30.19 43.27
CA PRO A 132 1.38 -29.63 42.70
C PRO A 132 1.27 -28.13 43.02
N MET A 133 1.18 -27.29 41.99
CA MET A 133 0.82 -25.88 42.15
C MET A 133 -0.69 -25.74 42.38
N GLU A 134 -1.06 -24.92 43.35
CA GLU A 134 -2.45 -24.54 43.64
C GLU A 134 -3.01 -23.64 42.53
N PRO A 135 -4.33 -23.72 42.23
CA PRO A 135 -4.92 -22.96 41.14
C PRO A 135 -4.88 -21.45 41.40
N MET A 136 -4.35 -20.69 40.44
CA MET A 136 -4.38 -19.23 40.45
C MET A 136 -5.82 -18.71 40.40
N LYS A 137 -6.10 -17.70 41.23
CA LYS A 137 -7.35 -16.93 41.19
C LYS A 137 -7.45 -16.11 39.89
N PRO A 138 -8.67 -15.82 39.39
CA PRO A 138 -8.86 -15.01 38.18
C PRO A 138 -8.23 -13.62 38.34
N LEU A 139 -7.40 -13.23 37.37
CA LEU A 139 -6.81 -11.89 37.30
C LEU A 139 -7.91 -10.86 37.05
N GLU A 140 -7.98 -9.85 37.91
CA GLU A 140 -8.84 -8.68 37.72
C GLU A 140 -8.38 -7.86 36.51
N PRO A 141 -9.29 -7.19 35.77
CA PRO A 141 -8.97 -6.56 34.51
C PRO A 141 -7.97 -5.41 34.66
N MET A 142 -6.86 -5.50 33.93
CA MET A 142 -5.81 -4.48 33.86
C MET A 142 -6.31 -3.22 33.15
N ASN A 143 -6.32 -2.09 33.85
CA ASN A 143 -6.45 -0.76 33.24
C ASN A 143 -5.05 -0.22 32.91
N LEU A 144 -4.67 -0.22 31.64
CA LEU A 144 -3.39 0.29 31.16
C LEU A 144 -3.48 1.82 30.97
N LYS A 145 -2.61 2.57 31.65
CA LYS A 145 -2.44 4.02 31.47
C LYS A 145 -1.04 4.28 30.90
N MET A 146 -0.95 4.98 29.77
CA MET A 146 0.32 5.37 29.16
C MET A 146 0.23 6.87 28.79
N GLY A 147 0.70 7.74 29.69
CA GLY A 147 0.56 9.19 29.53
C GLY A 147 -0.89 9.67 29.56
N ASP A 148 -1.26 10.56 28.64
CA ASP A 148 -2.64 11.04 28.44
C ASP A 148 -3.58 10.00 27.79
N MET A 149 -3.04 8.84 27.38
CA MET A 149 -3.83 7.74 26.82
C MET A 149 -4.32 6.81 27.94
N GLN A 150 -5.63 6.79 28.12
CA GLN A 150 -6.32 5.97 29.11
C GLN A 150 -7.26 5.01 28.36
N MET A 151 -7.01 3.69 28.47
CA MET A 151 -7.83 2.65 27.87
C MET A 151 -8.60 1.92 28.96
N SER A 152 -9.93 2.08 28.99
CA SER A 152 -10.82 1.31 29.86
C SER A 152 -11.52 0.23 29.02
N MET A 153 -11.50 -1.02 29.47
CA MET A 153 -12.15 -2.14 28.78
C MET A 153 -13.60 -2.39 29.24
N ASN A 154 -14.20 -1.49 30.04
CA ASN A 154 -15.60 -1.60 30.45
C ASN A 154 -16.25 -0.20 30.60
N PRO A 155 -17.12 0.24 29.67
CA PRO A 155 -17.17 -0.04 28.22
C PRO A 155 -15.96 0.58 27.51
N MET A 156 -15.69 0.18 26.27
CA MET A 156 -14.50 0.58 25.52
C MET A 156 -14.47 2.10 25.25
N GLU A 157 -13.80 2.85 26.12
CA GLU A 157 -13.61 4.30 26.01
C GLU A 157 -12.17 4.61 25.61
N MET A 158 -12.02 5.33 24.51
CA MET A 158 -10.74 5.89 24.06
C MET A 158 -10.77 7.40 24.27
N ARG A 159 -9.93 7.89 25.18
CA ARG A 159 -9.70 9.32 25.41
C ARG A 159 -8.35 9.71 24.83
N MET A 160 -8.36 10.58 23.82
CA MET A 160 -7.17 11.26 23.29
C MET A 160 -7.29 12.75 23.61
N GLY A 161 -6.75 13.17 24.75
CA GLY A 161 -6.85 14.54 25.23
C GLY A 161 -8.30 15.00 25.41
N ASN A 162 -8.74 15.96 24.61
CA ASN A 162 -10.08 16.55 24.61
C ASN A 162 -11.08 15.87 23.67
N MET A 163 -10.69 14.82 22.93
CA MET A 163 -11.62 14.01 22.12
C MET A 163 -11.91 12.66 22.79
N GLU A 164 -13.18 12.43 23.12
CA GLU A 164 -13.72 11.18 23.65
C GLU A 164 -14.56 10.49 22.56
N LEU A 165 -14.19 9.26 22.18
CA LEU A 165 -14.96 8.43 21.25
C LEU A 165 -15.61 7.28 22.04
N ARG A 166 -16.94 7.38 22.22
CA ARG A 166 -17.78 6.35 22.86
C ARG A 166 -18.53 5.56 21.79
N MET A 167 -18.18 4.29 21.58
CA MET A 167 -19.02 3.37 20.80
C MET A 167 -20.12 2.81 21.71
N GLY A 168 -21.30 3.43 21.69
CA GLY A 168 -22.44 2.94 22.47
C GLY A 168 -23.63 3.89 22.66
N ALA A 169 -23.61 5.10 22.11
CA ALA A 169 -24.75 6.02 22.21
C ALA A 169 -25.43 6.25 20.86
N SER A 170 -26.65 5.75 20.75
CA SER A 170 -27.56 5.93 19.62
C SER A 170 -28.09 7.37 19.53
N ALA A 171 -27.45 8.20 18.68
CA ALA A 171 -27.99 9.33 17.88
C ALA A 171 -28.68 10.54 18.60
N PRO A 172 -28.85 11.74 17.97
CA PRO A 172 -28.68 12.06 16.55
C PRO A 172 -27.93 13.37 16.23
N ASN A 173 -26.97 13.32 15.31
CA ASN A 173 -27.05 14.15 14.11
C ASN A 173 -26.24 13.46 13.02
N LYS A 174 -26.88 12.51 12.32
CA LYS A 174 -26.27 11.82 11.18
C LYS A 174 -26.18 12.82 10.03
N GLN A 175 -25.14 13.63 10.03
CA GLN A 175 -24.67 14.24 8.79
C GLN A 175 -24.33 13.08 7.86
N LYS A 176 -25.17 12.87 6.85
CA LYS A 176 -24.89 11.91 5.79
C LYS A 176 -23.89 12.59 4.84
N PHE A 177 -23.08 11.79 4.18
CA PHE A 177 -22.15 12.27 3.16
C PHE A 177 -22.45 11.54 1.86
N CYS A 178 -22.31 12.23 0.73
CA CYS A 178 -22.45 11.63 -0.59
C CYS A 178 -21.33 10.60 -0.78
N SER A 179 -21.69 9.37 -1.15
CA SER A 179 -20.74 8.29 -1.43
C SER A 179 -19.87 8.53 -2.67
N GLN A 180 -20.29 9.41 -3.58
CA GLN A 180 -19.55 9.72 -4.82
C GLN A 180 -18.55 10.86 -4.66
N CYS A 181 -18.92 11.94 -3.96
CA CYS A 181 -18.08 13.15 -3.88
C CYS A 181 -17.73 13.60 -2.45
N GLY A 182 -18.22 12.90 -1.42
CA GLY A 182 -17.91 13.20 -0.02
C GLY A 182 -18.60 14.44 0.54
N THR A 183 -19.40 15.16 -0.25
CA THR A 183 -20.11 16.36 0.22
C THR A 183 -21.14 16.01 1.28
N SER A 184 -21.27 16.86 2.30
CA SER A 184 -22.31 16.67 3.32
C SER A 184 -23.70 16.87 2.71
N VAL A 185 -24.59 15.93 2.99
CA VAL A 185 -25.95 15.88 2.46
C VAL A 185 -26.94 15.74 3.61
N LYS A 186 -28.09 16.39 3.48
CA LYS A 186 -29.14 16.31 4.50
C LYS A 186 -29.86 14.96 4.39
N PRO A 187 -30.41 14.44 5.49
CA PRO A 187 -31.15 13.17 5.48
C PRO A 187 -32.34 13.14 4.52
N GLU A 188 -32.87 14.31 4.17
CA GLU A 188 -34.01 14.59 3.30
C GLU A 188 -33.62 14.83 1.82
N ASP A 189 -32.33 14.94 1.51
CA ASP A 189 -31.86 15.10 0.14
C ASP A 189 -31.95 13.77 -0.61
N ARG A 190 -32.63 13.77 -1.77
CA ARG A 190 -32.65 12.63 -2.70
C ARG A 190 -31.49 12.62 -3.69
N PHE A 191 -30.88 13.78 -3.91
CA PHE A 191 -29.78 13.98 -4.83
C PHE A 191 -28.72 14.86 -4.18
N CYS A 192 -27.45 14.60 -4.46
CA CYS A 192 -26.35 15.42 -4.00
C CYS A 192 -26.30 16.74 -4.78
N SER A 193 -26.38 17.86 -4.09
CA SER A 193 -26.31 19.21 -4.67
C SER A 193 -24.98 19.51 -5.37
N SER A 194 -23.91 18.75 -5.07
CA SER A 194 -22.57 18.98 -5.63
C SER A 194 -22.29 18.16 -6.88
N CYS A 195 -22.86 16.96 -7.02
CA CYS A 195 -22.53 16.05 -8.14
C CYS A 195 -23.75 15.44 -8.84
N GLY A 196 -24.97 15.72 -8.37
CA GLY A 196 -26.21 15.20 -8.95
C GLY A 196 -26.50 13.72 -8.68
N HIS A 197 -25.64 13.02 -7.93
CA HIS A 197 -25.82 11.61 -7.61
C HIS A 197 -27.00 11.38 -6.66
N GLN A 198 -27.76 10.31 -6.85
CA GLN A 198 -28.87 9.92 -5.99
C GLN A 198 -28.34 9.34 -4.66
N LEU A 199 -28.95 9.75 -3.53
CA LEU A 199 -28.48 9.45 -2.16
C LEU A 199 -29.23 8.29 -1.49
#